data_AF-A0A9N9YLZ7-F1
#
_entry.id   AF-A0A9N9YLZ7-F1
#
_cell.length_a   1.000
_cell.length_b   1.000
_cell.length_c   1.000
_cell.angle_alpha   90.00
_cell.angle_beta   90.00
_cell.angle_gamma   90.00
#
_symmetry.space_group_name_H-M   'P 1'
#
loop_
_entity.id
_entity.type
_entity.pdbx_description
1 polymer ?
#
loop_
_entity_poly.entity_id
_entity_poly.type
_entity_poly.pdbx_seq_one_letter_code
_entity_poly.pdbx_strand_id
1 'polypeptide(L)'
;MYVRNFGSFITINTILNSIPILNPNVFKEAAASDDRRASGQAGRLEGIPFTVKDSFKVKGMTVSCGSPAFKNLISSEDAFTVSSIRAAGGVLIGKTNMPSMAYGGMQRGIYGRAESPSRVPGGCLYFRLVERGKARKRLESLGAEILLVPDCPAVTAYENPELLQGVTGLPEKRQWTEKGPLIAHGWDLFLRSNGDLNTPNLASVDESNIYTDSLRTPAELENQPTQNVIHWGKLVGYVREGTGSMFDIKNLDAASIALDLMRKQLSDDYLERYRCDCFVFPAAGDVGSADADVDLAHAAHAWANGVFCSTGNRALRHPGNPIVTVPTGMIPGKDMSIGLTFTGRGFDDEHLLKWANAFEAQTKLRSPTPHTPALPSDLIQLSSKSLSSKTRPHLLVTKCTSKRSTETAVLRVEFEGTVDVDSTGSKRPPAIQVAVDGQDVPDEQITIDRVANESGEGHSLYVFRGWEYTPGPPERREKDAAREQVCGDQIMVVFLTRSSPSGLPAGFLSLM
;
A
#
# COMPACT_ATOMS: atom_id res chain seq x y z
N MET A 1 7.52 20.59 13.73
CA MET A 1 8.70 19.80 13.32
C MET A 1 8.66 19.52 11.82
N TYR A 2 7.82 18.61 11.34
CA TYR A 2 7.72 18.23 9.92
C TYR A 2 7.62 19.40 8.93
N VAL A 3 6.72 20.36 9.16
CA VAL A 3 6.58 21.56 8.28
C VAL A 3 7.88 22.39 8.22
N ARG A 4 8.62 22.47 9.33
CA ARG A 4 9.92 23.15 9.36
C ARG A 4 10.97 22.38 8.58
N ASN A 5 11.01 21.04 8.71
CA ASN A 5 11.96 20.22 7.97
C ASN A 5 11.81 20.39 6.45
N PHE A 6 10.56 20.48 5.95
CA PHE A 6 10.34 20.75 4.52
C PHE A 6 10.94 22.10 4.09
N GLY A 7 10.74 23.16 4.89
CA GLY A 7 11.38 24.46 4.64
C GLY A 7 12.92 24.42 4.77
N SER A 8 13.44 23.65 5.73
CA SER A 8 14.88 23.50 5.98
C SER A 8 15.60 22.78 4.84
N PHE A 9 15.05 21.69 4.29
CA PHE A 9 15.71 21.00 3.17
C PHE A 9 15.69 21.82 1.88
N ILE A 10 14.66 22.66 1.69
CA ILE A 10 14.66 23.69 0.62
C ILE A 10 15.78 24.73 0.83
N THR A 11 16.13 25.06 2.08
CA THR A 11 17.15 26.09 2.41
C THR A 11 18.58 25.53 2.57
N ILE A 12 18.78 24.22 2.77
CA ILE A 12 20.09 23.55 2.92
C ILE A 12 20.65 23.06 1.55
N ASN A 13 20.20 23.63 0.43
CA ASN A 13 20.59 23.24 -0.95
C ASN A 13 20.16 21.81 -1.40
N THR A 14 19.18 21.17 -0.74
CA THR A 14 18.64 19.86 -1.17
C THR A 14 17.16 19.97 -1.53
N ILE A 15 16.86 20.30 -2.79
CA ILE A 15 15.50 20.44 -3.28
C ILE A 15 14.92 19.06 -3.62
N LEU A 16 14.31 18.39 -2.64
CA LEU A 16 13.67 17.08 -2.83
C LEU A 16 12.32 17.15 -3.57
N ASN A 17 11.62 18.28 -3.47
CA ASN A 17 10.35 18.53 -4.15
C ASN A 17 9.29 17.42 -3.98
N SER A 18 9.25 16.80 -2.80
CA SER A 18 8.42 15.62 -2.52
C SER A 18 6.98 15.95 -2.13
N ILE A 19 6.73 17.11 -1.52
CA ILE A 19 5.40 17.57 -1.06
C ILE A 19 5.14 18.97 -1.63
N PRO A 20 4.75 19.08 -2.93
CA PRO A 20 4.54 20.38 -3.57
C PRO A 20 3.26 21.09 -3.10
N ILE A 21 2.33 20.39 -2.46
CA ILE A 21 1.05 20.93 -2.01
C ILE A 21 0.94 20.73 -0.49
N LEU A 22 0.97 21.82 0.27
CA LEU A 22 0.77 21.77 1.73
C LEU A 22 -0.70 21.95 2.08
N ASN A 23 -1.17 21.25 3.12
CA ASN A 23 -2.49 21.48 3.68
C ASN A 23 -2.50 22.83 4.44
N PRO A 24 -3.27 23.84 4.00
CA PRO A 24 -3.31 25.14 4.68
C PRO A 24 -3.90 25.04 6.10
N ASN A 25 -4.64 23.97 6.41
CA ASN A 25 -5.27 23.76 7.70
C ASN A 25 -4.44 22.89 8.67
N VAL A 26 -3.21 22.47 8.30
CA VAL A 26 -2.41 21.51 9.08
C VAL A 26 -2.27 21.88 10.56
N PHE A 27 -2.02 23.16 10.89
CA PHE A 27 -1.87 23.60 12.27
C PHE A 27 -3.19 23.64 13.04
N LYS A 28 -4.30 23.95 12.35
CA LYS A 28 -5.64 23.91 12.94
C LYS A 28 -6.05 22.47 13.25
N GLU A 29 -5.77 21.55 12.33
CA GLU A 29 -6.02 20.12 12.52
C GLU A 29 -5.18 19.54 13.67
N ALA A 30 -3.92 19.94 13.77
CA ALA A 30 -3.04 19.56 14.88
C ALA A 30 -3.53 20.11 16.23
N ALA A 31 -3.95 21.38 16.30
CA ALA A 31 -4.47 21.97 17.53
C ALA A 31 -5.74 21.24 18.01
N ALA A 32 -6.67 20.95 17.10
CA ALA A 32 -7.87 20.18 17.43
C ALA A 32 -7.54 18.74 17.89
N SER A 33 -6.44 18.18 17.39
CA SER A 33 -5.91 16.89 17.85
C SER A 33 -5.38 16.97 19.28
N ASP A 34 -4.62 18.02 19.60
CA ASP A 34 -4.14 18.25 20.96
C ASP A 34 -5.30 18.43 21.96
N ASP A 35 -6.37 19.13 21.56
CA ASP A 35 -7.58 19.27 22.38
C ASP A 35 -8.24 17.91 22.67
N ARG A 36 -8.40 17.06 21.64
CA ARG A 36 -8.93 15.68 21.82
C ARG A 36 -8.04 14.83 22.71
N ARG A 37 -6.72 14.95 22.57
CA ARG A 37 -5.77 14.25 23.46
C ARG A 37 -5.91 14.73 24.90
N ALA A 38 -6.04 16.03 25.13
CA ALA A 38 -6.20 16.61 26.46
C ALA A 38 -7.54 16.23 27.11
N SER A 39 -8.61 16.06 26.32
CA SER A 39 -9.93 15.64 26.81
C SER A 39 -10.10 14.12 26.97
N GLY A 40 -9.08 13.31 26.63
CA GLY A 40 -9.15 11.85 26.70
C GLY A 40 -9.93 11.19 25.56
N GLN A 41 -10.13 11.90 24.45
CA GLN A 41 -10.89 11.46 23.26
C GLN A 41 -9.97 11.17 22.06
N ALA A 42 -8.75 10.71 22.32
CA ALA A 42 -7.77 10.46 21.27
C ALA A 42 -8.16 9.26 20.39
N GLY A 43 -8.22 9.46 19.07
CA GLY A 43 -8.34 8.38 18.10
C GLY A 43 -7.08 7.50 17.97
N ARG A 44 -7.18 6.40 17.21
CA ARG A 44 -6.09 5.42 17.03
C ARG A 44 -4.85 6.00 16.34
N LEU A 45 -5.03 7.01 15.51
CA LEU A 45 -3.98 7.74 14.79
C LEU A 45 -3.91 9.20 15.24
N GLU A 46 -4.40 9.51 16.45
CA GLU A 46 -4.51 10.88 16.94
C GLU A 46 -3.18 11.63 16.88
N GLY A 47 -3.18 12.74 16.14
CA GLY A 47 -2.03 13.63 16.01
C GLY A 47 -0.92 13.06 15.13
N ILE A 48 -1.08 11.86 14.58
CA ILE A 48 -0.08 11.24 13.70
C ILE A 48 -0.14 11.95 12.34
N PRO A 49 0.94 12.64 11.93
CA PRO A 49 0.97 13.32 10.66
C PRO A 49 1.12 12.34 9.49
N PHE A 50 0.41 12.60 8.39
CA PHE A 50 0.51 11.80 7.18
C PHE A 50 0.46 12.67 5.91
N THR A 51 0.87 12.10 4.79
CA THR A 51 0.76 12.70 3.45
C THR A 51 0.04 11.74 2.53
N VAL A 52 -0.60 12.25 1.48
CA VAL A 52 -1.24 11.42 0.44
C VAL A 52 -0.76 11.78 -0.95
N LYS A 53 -0.82 10.85 -1.90
CA LYS A 53 -0.46 11.16 -3.30
C LYS A 53 -1.41 12.20 -3.88
N ASP A 54 -0.96 13.04 -4.82
CA ASP A 54 -1.82 14.04 -5.46
C ASP A 54 -3.06 13.46 -6.20
N SER A 55 -3.09 12.15 -6.43
CA SER A 55 -4.26 11.43 -6.95
C SER A 55 -5.38 11.22 -5.93
N PHE A 56 -5.15 11.42 -4.63
CA PHE A 56 -6.19 11.31 -3.61
C PHE A 56 -7.00 12.61 -3.55
N LYS A 57 -8.34 12.47 -3.55
CA LYS A 57 -9.25 13.57 -3.24
C LYS A 57 -9.08 13.97 -1.76
N VAL A 58 -8.93 15.27 -1.53
CA VAL A 58 -8.91 15.85 -0.18
C VAL A 58 -9.78 17.09 -0.22
N LYS A 59 -10.88 17.09 0.52
CA LYS A 59 -11.92 18.12 0.47
C LYS A 59 -11.32 19.53 0.59
N GLY A 60 -11.59 20.36 -0.40
CA GLY A 60 -11.13 21.75 -0.46
C GLY A 60 -9.68 21.93 -0.92
N MET A 61 -8.96 20.87 -1.27
CA MET A 61 -7.63 20.92 -1.88
C MET A 61 -7.68 20.52 -3.36
N THR A 62 -6.67 20.94 -4.12
CA THR A 62 -6.51 20.53 -5.52
C THR A 62 -6.35 19.01 -5.65
N VAL A 63 -6.84 18.44 -6.75
CA VAL A 63 -6.62 17.04 -7.17
C VAL A 63 -6.19 17.01 -8.63
N SER A 64 -4.98 17.49 -8.86
CA SER A 64 -4.44 17.65 -10.22
C SER A 64 -3.93 16.36 -10.85
N CYS A 65 -3.71 15.31 -10.06
CA CYS A 65 -3.05 14.08 -10.51
C CYS A 65 -1.74 14.37 -11.26
N GLY A 66 -0.98 15.39 -10.84
CA GLY A 66 0.24 15.85 -11.49
C GLY A 66 0.08 16.48 -12.89
N SER A 67 -1.14 16.64 -13.40
CA SER A 67 -1.42 17.04 -14.79
C SER A 67 -1.80 18.54 -14.93
N PRO A 68 -1.29 19.24 -15.97
CA PRO A 68 -1.66 20.63 -16.28
C PRO A 68 -3.15 20.86 -16.46
N ALA A 69 -3.84 19.89 -17.05
CA ALA A 69 -5.27 19.95 -17.30
C ALA A 69 -6.10 20.10 -16.02
N PHE A 70 -5.62 19.58 -14.89
CA PHE A 70 -6.38 19.53 -13.63
C PHE A 70 -5.78 20.41 -12.53
N LYS A 71 -4.89 21.36 -12.88
CA LYS A 71 -4.20 22.22 -11.90
C LYS A 71 -5.15 23.00 -10.96
N ASN A 72 -6.35 23.29 -11.43
CA ASN A 72 -7.38 24.03 -10.69
C ASN A 72 -8.55 23.17 -10.20
N LEU A 73 -8.52 21.85 -10.44
CA LEU A 73 -9.60 20.95 -10.04
C LEU A 73 -9.61 20.82 -8.51
N ILE A 74 -10.69 21.28 -7.85
CA ILE A 74 -10.81 21.22 -6.39
C ILE A 74 -11.66 20.02 -5.98
N SER A 75 -11.17 19.25 -5.02
CA SER A 75 -11.91 18.10 -4.50
C SER A 75 -13.11 18.54 -3.66
N SER A 76 -14.29 18.00 -3.94
CA SER A 76 -15.51 18.26 -3.16
C SER A 76 -15.61 17.45 -1.87
N GLU A 77 -14.88 16.35 -1.78
CA GLU A 77 -14.90 15.39 -0.69
C GLU A 77 -13.51 14.76 -0.45
N ASP A 78 -13.35 14.10 0.68
CA ASP A 78 -12.18 13.26 0.96
C ASP A 78 -12.36 11.90 0.26
N ALA A 79 -11.29 11.37 -0.31
CA ALA A 79 -11.25 9.95 -0.68
C ALA A 79 -11.44 9.08 0.57
N PHE A 80 -12.00 7.87 0.40
CA PHE A 80 -12.29 6.96 1.52
C PHE A 80 -11.11 6.79 2.49
N THR A 81 -9.91 6.49 1.98
CA THR A 81 -8.72 6.34 2.84
C THR A 81 -8.37 7.62 3.62
N VAL A 82 -8.55 8.79 3.01
CA VAL A 82 -8.29 10.08 3.67
C VAL A 82 -9.29 10.30 4.80
N SER A 83 -10.59 10.09 4.52
CA SER A 83 -11.63 10.27 5.54
C SER A 83 -11.47 9.28 6.70
N SER A 84 -11.12 8.02 6.42
CA SER A 84 -10.82 7.02 7.45
C SER A 84 -9.65 7.43 8.35
N ILE A 85 -8.52 7.89 7.77
CA ILE A 85 -7.35 8.32 8.57
C ILE A 85 -7.69 9.56 9.42
N ARG A 86 -8.40 10.54 8.85
CA ARG A 86 -8.82 11.75 9.58
C ARG A 86 -9.79 11.43 10.71
N ALA A 87 -10.76 10.54 10.46
CA ALA A 87 -11.69 10.06 11.49
C ALA A 87 -10.96 9.35 12.64
N ALA A 88 -9.86 8.66 12.35
CA ALA A 88 -8.97 8.08 13.37
C ALA A 88 -8.06 9.10 14.07
N GLY A 89 -8.17 10.40 13.76
CA GLY A 89 -7.41 11.49 14.39
C GLY A 89 -6.09 11.85 13.67
N GLY A 90 -5.80 11.25 12.52
CA GLY A 90 -4.61 11.56 11.74
C GLY A 90 -4.64 12.99 11.18
N VAL A 91 -3.46 13.62 11.09
CA VAL A 91 -3.31 15.02 10.66
C VAL A 91 -2.68 15.08 9.27
N LEU A 92 -3.40 15.62 8.28
CA LEU A 92 -2.88 15.69 6.92
C LEU A 92 -1.89 16.84 6.78
N ILE A 93 -0.65 16.52 6.41
CA ILE A 93 0.41 17.50 6.11
C ILE A 93 0.21 18.13 4.74
N GLY A 94 -0.12 17.33 3.72
CA GLY A 94 -0.15 17.76 2.34
C GLY A 94 -0.14 16.60 1.35
N LYS A 95 0.00 16.93 0.07
CA LYS A 95 -0.02 15.98 -1.04
C LYS A 95 1.36 15.82 -1.67
N THR A 96 1.72 14.59 -2.01
CA THR A 96 3.03 14.24 -2.59
C THR A 96 3.03 14.32 -4.11
N ASN A 97 4.23 14.58 -4.65
CA ASN A 97 4.47 14.75 -6.07
C ASN A 97 4.22 13.47 -6.88
N MET A 98 3.90 13.62 -8.17
CA MET A 98 3.69 12.52 -9.11
C MET A 98 3.74 13.01 -10.57
N PRO A 99 4.07 12.13 -11.53
CA PRO A 99 3.89 12.43 -12.94
C PRO A 99 2.41 12.58 -13.28
N SER A 100 2.13 13.29 -14.38
CA SER A 100 0.80 13.47 -14.93
C SER A 100 0.04 12.14 -15.03
N MET A 101 -1.16 12.11 -14.47
CA MET A 101 -2.13 11.01 -14.51
C MET A 101 -1.68 9.71 -13.83
N ALA A 102 -0.59 9.74 -13.07
CA ALA A 102 0.14 8.54 -12.66
C ALA A 102 0.56 7.64 -13.85
N TYR A 103 0.62 8.22 -15.05
CA TYR A 103 0.97 7.53 -16.29
C TYR A 103 2.47 7.66 -16.56
N GLY A 104 3.26 7.05 -15.67
CA GLY A 104 4.73 7.12 -15.70
C GLY A 104 5.36 6.84 -14.34
N GLY A 105 6.63 7.18 -14.21
CA GLY A 105 7.43 7.12 -12.99
C GLY A 105 8.05 8.47 -12.65
N MET A 106 9.18 8.80 -13.29
CA MET A 106 10.01 9.97 -12.95
C MET A 106 9.80 11.19 -13.87
N GLN A 107 8.89 11.08 -14.84
CA GLN A 107 8.49 12.20 -15.71
C GLN A 107 8.04 13.40 -14.89
N ARG A 108 8.36 14.61 -15.35
CA ARG A 108 7.90 15.83 -14.69
C ARG A 108 6.41 16.06 -14.97
N GLY A 109 5.65 16.26 -13.90
CA GLY A 109 4.29 16.80 -13.95
C GLY A 109 4.28 18.32 -13.75
N ILE A 110 3.12 18.89 -13.41
CA ILE A 110 2.98 20.33 -13.12
C ILE A 110 3.82 20.80 -11.94
N TYR A 111 4.16 19.89 -11.04
CA TYR A 111 4.98 20.16 -9.87
C TYR A 111 6.42 19.69 -10.08
N GLY A 112 6.86 19.41 -11.31
CA GLY A 112 8.16 18.80 -11.58
C GLY A 112 8.19 17.32 -11.19
N ARG A 113 9.28 16.87 -10.56
CA ARG A 113 9.45 15.53 -10.01
C ARG A 113 10.07 15.59 -8.61
N ALA A 114 9.87 14.55 -7.81
CA ALA A 114 10.57 14.39 -6.55
C ALA A 114 11.97 13.82 -6.79
N GLU A 115 12.94 14.24 -5.99
CA GLU A 115 14.32 13.73 -6.02
C GLU A 115 14.57 12.79 -4.84
N SER A 116 15.50 11.86 -5.02
CA SER A 116 15.87 10.89 -3.98
C SER A 116 16.56 11.59 -2.80
N PRO A 117 16.21 11.27 -1.54
CA PRO A 117 17.00 11.68 -0.37
C PRO A 117 18.31 10.90 -0.21
N SER A 118 18.63 10.05 -1.20
CA SER A 118 19.84 9.25 -1.35
C SER A 118 20.51 9.58 -2.68
N ARG A 119 21.84 9.51 -2.75
CA ARG A 119 22.56 9.65 -4.04
C ARG A 119 22.25 8.45 -4.93
N VAL A 120 22.15 8.66 -6.25
CA VAL A 120 22.13 7.56 -7.24
C VAL A 120 23.43 7.62 -8.06
N PRO A 121 24.52 6.95 -7.63
CA PRO A 121 25.64 6.68 -8.51
C PRO A 121 25.27 5.60 -9.53
N GLY A 122 25.70 5.76 -10.78
CA GLY A 122 25.39 4.84 -11.89
C GLY A 122 25.85 3.39 -11.66
N GLY A 123 25.06 2.44 -12.18
CA GLY A 123 25.38 1.05 -12.55
C GLY A 123 25.95 0.08 -11.49
N CYS A 124 25.27 -1.03 -11.20
CA CYS A 124 25.94 -2.25 -10.70
C CYS A 124 25.04 -3.51 -10.82
N LEU A 125 25.29 -4.36 -11.83
CA LEU A 125 24.65 -5.69 -11.96
C LEU A 125 25.04 -6.68 -10.83
N TYR A 126 26.12 -6.41 -10.08
CA TYR A 126 26.68 -7.31 -9.05
C TYR A 126 25.78 -7.48 -7.82
N PHE A 127 24.84 -6.55 -7.60
CA PHE A 127 23.92 -6.56 -6.45
C PHE A 127 22.97 -7.79 -6.45
N ARG A 128 22.49 -8.22 -7.63
CA ARG A 128 21.44 -9.24 -7.75
C ARG A 128 21.82 -10.58 -7.13
N LEU A 129 23.07 -11.00 -7.27
CA LEU A 129 23.52 -12.31 -6.80
C LEU A 129 23.86 -12.30 -5.30
N VAL A 130 24.48 -11.23 -4.81
CA VAL A 130 24.93 -11.11 -3.43
C VAL A 130 23.74 -10.93 -2.47
N GLU A 131 22.79 -10.04 -2.79
CA GLU A 131 21.62 -9.86 -1.92
C GLU A 131 20.61 -11.00 -2.04
N ARG A 132 20.49 -11.66 -3.20
CA ARG A 132 19.71 -12.89 -3.30
C ARG A 132 20.26 -13.98 -2.38
N GLY A 133 21.59 -14.16 -2.34
CA GLY A 133 22.24 -15.09 -1.42
C GLY A 133 22.04 -14.75 0.06
N LYS A 134 22.12 -13.46 0.42
CA LYS A 134 21.90 -13.01 1.81
C LYS A 134 20.43 -13.10 2.24
N ALA A 135 19.51 -12.64 1.40
CA ALA A 135 18.07 -12.72 1.66
C ALA A 135 17.61 -14.18 1.80
N ARG A 136 18.10 -15.07 0.93
CA ARG A 136 17.88 -16.51 1.05
C ARG A 136 18.33 -17.07 2.39
N LYS A 137 19.59 -16.83 2.79
CA LYS A 137 20.11 -17.31 4.08
C LYS A 137 19.31 -16.78 5.27
N ARG A 138 18.82 -15.54 5.20
CA ARG A 138 17.97 -14.94 6.23
C ARG A 138 16.62 -15.65 6.32
N LEU A 139 15.96 -15.90 5.19
CA LEU A 139 14.72 -16.67 5.15
C LEU A 139 14.93 -18.11 5.69
N GLU A 140 16.00 -18.78 5.27
CA GLU A 140 16.36 -20.11 5.77
C GLU A 140 16.61 -20.09 7.29
N SER A 141 17.21 -19.01 7.83
CA SER A 141 17.41 -18.85 9.28
C SER A 141 16.12 -18.63 10.07
N LEU A 142 15.03 -18.24 9.40
CA LEU A 142 13.69 -18.16 9.96
C LEU A 142 12.93 -19.50 9.85
N GLY A 143 13.59 -20.54 9.33
CA GLY A 143 13.00 -21.86 9.11
C GLY A 143 12.28 -22.03 7.77
N ALA A 144 12.40 -21.06 6.84
CA ALA A 144 11.80 -21.19 5.52
C ALA A 144 12.59 -22.15 4.63
N GLU A 145 11.88 -23.01 3.90
CA GLU A 145 12.45 -23.79 2.81
C GLU A 145 12.39 -22.97 1.51
N ILE A 146 13.52 -22.85 0.81
CA ILE A 146 13.61 -22.03 -0.41
C ILE A 146 13.74 -22.92 -1.65
N LEU A 147 12.64 -23.06 -2.38
CA LEU A 147 12.60 -23.65 -3.71
C LEU A 147 12.98 -22.60 -4.76
N LEU A 148 14.05 -22.85 -5.51
CA LEU A 148 14.41 -22.01 -6.64
C LEU A 148 13.61 -22.43 -7.87
N VAL A 149 12.68 -21.59 -8.29
CA VAL A 149 11.96 -21.73 -9.56
C VAL A 149 12.67 -20.94 -10.66
N PRO A 150 12.70 -21.45 -11.90
CA PRO A 150 13.39 -20.78 -13.01
C PRO A 150 12.69 -19.47 -13.42
N ASP A 151 11.37 -19.40 -13.26
CA ASP A 151 10.57 -18.21 -13.54
C ASP A 151 9.25 -18.22 -12.73
N CYS A 152 8.57 -17.07 -12.68
CA CYS A 152 7.21 -16.94 -12.18
C CYS A 152 6.22 -17.11 -13.34
N PRO A 153 5.40 -18.17 -13.38
CA PRO A 153 4.54 -18.48 -14.53
C PRO A 153 3.61 -17.33 -14.93
N ALA A 154 3.11 -16.57 -13.95
CA ALA A 154 2.30 -15.40 -14.19
C ALA A 154 3.05 -14.34 -15.03
N VAL A 155 4.32 -14.08 -14.71
CA VAL A 155 5.16 -13.14 -15.45
C VAL A 155 5.49 -13.69 -16.84
N THR A 156 5.96 -14.93 -16.91
CA THR A 156 6.33 -15.59 -18.18
C THR A 156 5.17 -15.57 -19.16
N ALA A 157 3.99 -16.02 -18.75
CA ALA A 157 2.85 -16.12 -19.64
C ALA A 157 2.32 -14.73 -20.03
N TYR A 158 2.35 -13.76 -19.11
CA TYR A 158 1.91 -12.40 -19.42
C TYR A 158 2.79 -11.71 -20.47
N GLU A 159 4.09 -11.99 -20.46
CA GLU A 159 5.06 -11.43 -21.42
C GLU A 159 5.09 -12.19 -22.75
N ASN A 160 4.55 -13.40 -22.80
CA ASN A 160 4.51 -14.29 -23.96
C ASN A 160 3.05 -14.67 -24.24
N PRO A 161 2.27 -13.80 -24.92
CA PRO A 161 0.82 -13.98 -25.08
C PRO A 161 0.39 -15.32 -25.69
N GLU A 162 1.25 -15.98 -26.46
CA GLU A 162 1.06 -17.33 -26.96
C GLU A 162 0.93 -18.37 -25.85
N LEU A 163 1.55 -18.15 -24.68
CA LEU A 163 1.42 -19.01 -23.50
C LEU A 163 0.14 -18.76 -22.72
N LEU A 164 -0.57 -17.65 -22.99
CA LEU A 164 -1.92 -17.42 -22.49
C LEU A 164 -2.98 -18.16 -23.33
N GLN A 165 -2.60 -18.81 -24.44
CA GLN A 165 -3.52 -19.64 -25.21
C GLN A 165 -3.93 -20.87 -24.38
N GLY A 166 -5.17 -20.84 -23.87
CA GLY A 166 -5.70 -21.86 -22.95
C GLY A 166 -6.06 -21.30 -21.57
N VAL A 167 -5.58 -20.10 -21.22
CA VAL A 167 -6.12 -19.30 -20.11
C VAL A 167 -7.45 -18.70 -20.61
N THR A 168 -8.56 -19.31 -20.21
CA THR A 168 -9.87 -19.14 -20.84
C THR A 168 -10.46 -17.74 -20.64
N GLY A 169 -11.13 -17.22 -21.69
CA GLY A 169 -12.12 -16.14 -21.54
C GLY A 169 -11.65 -14.70 -21.80
N LEU A 170 -10.39 -14.45 -22.18
CA LEU A 170 -9.94 -13.09 -22.51
C LEU A 170 -10.66 -12.56 -23.77
N PRO A 171 -11.35 -11.40 -23.73
CA PRO A 171 -12.11 -10.92 -24.89
C PRO A 171 -11.24 -10.53 -26.08
N GLU A 172 -11.78 -10.71 -27.29
CA GLU A 172 -11.22 -10.07 -28.50
C GLU A 172 -11.13 -8.56 -28.31
N LYS A 173 -10.04 -7.94 -28.79
CA LYS A 173 -9.79 -6.49 -28.67
C LYS A 173 -9.71 -5.94 -27.22
N ARG A 174 -9.46 -6.79 -26.23
CA ARG A 174 -9.23 -6.42 -24.81
C ARG A 174 -8.35 -5.18 -24.63
N GLN A 175 -7.25 -5.06 -25.37
CA GLN A 175 -6.33 -3.93 -25.24
C GLN A 175 -7.04 -2.59 -25.50
N TRP A 176 -7.97 -2.54 -26.45
CA TRP A 176 -8.79 -1.37 -26.70
C TRP A 176 -9.77 -1.16 -25.55
N THR A 177 -10.46 -2.20 -25.08
CA THR A 177 -11.44 -2.08 -23.98
C THR A 177 -10.81 -1.52 -22.71
N GLU A 178 -9.69 -2.09 -22.26
CA GLU A 178 -9.02 -1.72 -21.00
C GLU A 178 -8.27 -0.38 -21.10
N LYS A 179 -7.63 -0.07 -22.23
CA LYS A 179 -6.85 1.17 -22.41
C LYS A 179 -7.61 2.31 -23.10
N GLY A 180 -8.85 2.05 -23.50
CA GLY A 180 -9.71 2.98 -24.21
C GLY A 180 -10.95 3.31 -23.38
N PRO A 181 -12.13 2.73 -23.68
CA PRO A 181 -13.39 3.03 -23.01
C PRO A 181 -13.34 2.99 -21.47
N LEU A 182 -12.65 2.02 -20.88
CA LEU A 182 -12.61 1.88 -19.42
C LEU A 182 -11.88 3.06 -18.75
N ILE A 183 -10.77 3.52 -19.33
CA ILE A 183 -10.04 4.70 -18.84
C ILE A 183 -10.88 5.97 -19.05
N ALA A 184 -11.50 6.11 -20.22
CA ALA A 184 -12.30 7.28 -20.56
C ALA A 184 -13.49 7.44 -19.59
N HIS A 185 -14.28 6.38 -19.40
CA HIS A 185 -15.40 6.39 -18.47
C HIS A 185 -14.97 6.52 -17.01
N GLY A 186 -13.86 5.90 -16.61
CA GLY A 186 -13.31 6.03 -15.25
C GLY A 186 -12.97 7.48 -14.89
N TRP A 187 -12.30 8.20 -15.79
CA TRP A 187 -12.01 9.62 -15.61
C TRP A 187 -13.27 10.49 -15.68
N ASP A 188 -14.17 10.22 -16.61
CA ASP A 188 -15.43 10.96 -16.72
C ASP A 188 -16.28 10.83 -15.46
N LEU A 189 -16.41 9.61 -14.92
CA LEU A 189 -17.08 9.34 -13.66
C LEU A 189 -16.40 10.03 -12.48
N PHE A 190 -15.06 9.98 -12.40
CA PHE A 190 -14.28 10.66 -11.37
C PHE A 190 -14.57 12.18 -11.36
N LEU A 191 -14.56 12.83 -12.53
CA LEU A 191 -14.81 14.27 -12.63
C LEU A 191 -16.27 14.62 -12.30
N ARG A 192 -17.24 13.85 -12.83
CA ARG A 192 -18.66 14.06 -12.53
C ARG A 192 -18.99 13.89 -11.06
N SER A 193 -18.47 12.83 -10.43
CA SER A 193 -18.63 12.60 -8.99
C SER A 193 -17.92 13.65 -8.14
N ASN A 194 -16.84 14.25 -8.64
CA ASN A 194 -16.23 15.40 -7.98
C ASN A 194 -17.12 16.65 -8.05
N GLY A 195 -17.82 16.88 -9.16
CA GLY A 195 -18.82 17.94 -9.25
C GLY A 195 -18.25 19.36 -9.27
N ASP A 196 -17.02 19.54 -9.76
CA ASP A 196 -16.43 20.87 -9.97
C ASP A 196 -17.06 21.52 -11.22
N LEU A 197 -17.65 22.71 -11.07
CA LEU A 197 -18.34 23.41 -12.14
C LEU A 197 -17.39 23.83 -13.29
N ASN A 198 -16.10 24.03 -13.01
CA ASN A 198 -15.13 24.42 -14.03
C ASN A 198 -14.59 23.22 -14.81
N THR A 199 -14.73 22.00 -14.28
CA THR A 199 -14.29 20.76 -14.93
C THR A 199 -15.32 19.66 -14.64
N PRO A 200 -16.55 19.79 -15.18
CA PRO A 200 -17.68 18.94 -14.80
C PRO A 200 -17.58 17.50 -15.30
N ASN A 201 -16.75 17.24 -16.31
CA ASN A 201 -16.62 15.94 -16.97
C ASN A 201 -15.36 15.90 -17.86
N LEU A 202 -15.00 14.73 -18.37
CA LEU A 202 -13.79 14.56 -19.18
C LEU A 202 -13.88 15.29 -20.53
N ALA A 203 -15.09 15.38 -21.11
CA ALA A 203 -15.34 16.08 -22.37
C ALA A 203 -15.00 17.60 -22.32
N SER A 204 -15.06 18.20 -21.13
CA SER A 204 -14.75 19.61 -20.87
C SER A 204 -13.26 19.92 -20.71
N VAL A 205 -12.42 18.89 -20.62
CA VAL A 205 -10.98 19.02 -20.38
C VAL A 205 -10.25 19.33 -21.68
N ASP A 206 -9.27 20.22 -21.63
CA ASP A 206 -8.30 20.41 -22.70
C ASP A 206 -7.36 19.21 -22.77
N GLU A 207 -7.61 18.32 -23.74
CA GLU A 207 -6.87 17.08 -23.93
C GLU A 207 -5.36 17.27 -24.15
N SER A 208 -4.94 18.42 -24.70
CA SER A 208 -3.54 18.72 -24.99
C SER A 208 -2.70 18.91 -23.72
N ASN A 209 -3.37 19.23 -22.62
CA ASN A 209 -2.78 19.50 -21.32
C ASN A 209 -2.87 18.32 -20.35
N ILE A 210 -3.50 17.20 -20.73
CA ILE A 210 -3.65 16.04 -19.83
C ILE A 210 -2.29 15.36 -19.59
N TYR A 211 -1.55 15.06 -20.66
CA TYR A 211 -0.22 14.47 -20.61
C TYR A 211 0.59 15.04 -21.78
N THR A 212 1.16 16.22 -21.56
CA THR A 212 1.78 17.02 -22.62
C THR A 212 3.23 16.62 -22.86
N ASP A 213 3.59 16.48 -24.14
CA ASP A 213 4.98 16.25 -24.56
C ASP A 213 5.89 17.43 -24.22
N SER A 214 5.33 18.63 -24.01
CA SER A 214 6.11 19.82 -23.61
C SER A 214 6.79 19.69 -22.25
N LEU A 215 6.33 18.76 -21.40
CA LEU A 215 6.97 18.44 -20.11
C LEU A 215 7.95 17.27 -20.20
N ARG A 216 8.11 16.69 -21.40
CA ARG A 216 8.92 15.50 -21.65
C ARG A 216 10.23 15.87 -22.32
N THR A 217 11.28 15.15 -21.96
CA THR A 217 12.59 15.30 -22.61
C THR A 217 12.70 14.43 -23.87
N PRO A 218 13.67 14.68 -24.76
CA PRO A 218 13.91 13.82 -25.92
C PRO A 218 14.17 12.35 -25.55
N ALA A 219 15.02 12.09 -24.55
CA ALA A 219 15.32 10.72 -24.09
C ALA A 219 14.06 10.00 -23.59
N GLU A 220 13.17 10.75 -22.94
CA GLU A 220 11.90 10.27 -22.42
C GLU A 220 10.87 9.92 -23.50
N LEU A 221 10.85 10.67 -24.59
CA LEU A 221 9.98 10.45 -25.74
C LEU A 221 10.49 9.29 -26.60
N GLU A 222 11.80 9.19 -26.81
CA GLU A 222 12.43 8.14 -27.62
C GLU A 222 12.24 6.75 -27.01
N ASN A 223 12.32 6.63 -25.68
CA ASN A 223 12.25 5.34 -25.03
C ASN A 223 10.83 4.89 -24.66
N GLN A 224 9.78 5.71 -24.87
CA GLN A 224 8.39 5.39 -24.48
C GLN A 224 7.85 4.12 -25.17
N PRO A 225 7.47 3.05 -24.43
CA PRO A 225 6.89 1.85 -25.00
C PRO A 225 5.61 2.17 -25.74
N THR A 226 5.64 2.00 -27.06
CA THR A 226 4.51 2.24 -27.95
C THR A 226 3.31 1.37 -27.58
N GLN A 227 3.52 0.13 -27.12
CA GLN A 227 2.44 -0.76 -26.68
C GLN A 227 1.63 -0.25 -25.47
N ASN A 228 2.12 0.77 -24.77
CA ASN A 228 1.50 1.29 -23.55
C ASN A 228 0.92 2.69 -23.71
N VAL A 229 1.01 3.30 -24.89
CA VAL A 229 0.54 4.66 -25.16
C VAL A 229 -0.96 4.79 -24.89
N ILE A 230 -1.34 5.78 -24.08
CA ILE A 230 -2.73 6.21 -23.91
C ILE A 230 -2.98 7.41 -24.81
N HIS A 231 -3.98 7.32 -25.69
CA HIS A 231 -4.33 8.40 -26.60
C HIS A 231 -5.41 9.30 -25.99
N TRP A 232 -5.01 10.22 -25.09
CA TRP A 232 -5.92 11.08 -24.33
C TRP A 232 -6.94 11.84 -25.20
N GLY A 233 -6.52 12.43 -26.32
CA GLY A 233 -7.44 13.10 -27.25
C GLY A 233 -8.53 12.18 -27.82
N LYS A 234 -8.20 10.90 -28.09
CA LYS A 234 -9.20 9.90 -28.51
C LYS A 234 -10.17 9.55 -27.38
N LEU A 235 -9.69 9.50 -26.13
CA LEU A 235 -10.54 9.23 -24.98
C LEU A 235 -11.53 10.37 -24.71
N VAL A 236 -11.05 11.61 -24.81
CA VAL A 236 -11.90 12.81 -24.69
C VAL A 236 -12.92 12.87 -25.84
N GLY A 237 -12.50 12.59 -27.07
CA GLY A 237 -13.41 12.45 -28.21
C GLY A 237 -14.47 11.37 -27.99
N TYR A 238 -14.05 10.19 -27.49
CA TYR A 238 -14.94 9.06 -27.21
C TYR A 238 -16.05 9.40 -26.20
N VAL A 239 -15.78 10.18 -25.13
CA VAL A 239 -16.84 10.60 -24.19
C VAL A 239 -17.72 11.73 -24.76
N ARG A 240 -17.18 12.59 -25.63
CA ARG A 240 -17.97 13.65 -26.32
C ARG A 240 -19.05 13.06 -27.22
N GLU A 241 -18.83 11.87 -27.78
CA GLU A 241 -19.78 11.17 -28.65
C GLU A 241 -20.97 10.53 -27.90
N GLY A 242 -20.99 10.55 -26.56
CA GLY A 242 -22.15 10.10 -25.75
C GLY A 242 -22.26 8.58 -25.59
N THR A 243 -21.15 7.93 -25.23
CA THR A 243 -20.95 6.46 -25.33
C THR A 243 -21.45 5.62 -24.15
N GLY A 244 -22.40 6.13 -23.36
CA GLY A 244 -23.01 5.41 -22.24
C GLY A 244 -22.15 5.43 -20.97
N SER A 245 -22.20 4.36 -20.18
CA SER A 245 -21.49 4.19 -18.91
C SER A 245 -20.37 3.15 -19.01
N MET A 246 -19.43 3.16 -18.05
CA MET A 246 -18.42 2.09 -17.93
C MET A 246 -19.04 0.70 -17.82
N PHE A 247 -20.25 0.59 -17.28
CA PHE A 247 -20.97 -0.68 -17.12
C PHE A 247 -21.58 -1.21 -18.43
N ASP A 248 -21.67 -0.37 -19.47
CA ASP A 248 -22.20 -0.75 -20.79
C ASP A 248 -21.09 -1.27 -21.72
N ILE A 249 -19.84 -1.30 -21.25
CA ILE A 249 -18.71 -1.83 -22.00
C ILE A 249 -18.93 -3.32 -22.26
N LYS A 250 -19.04 -3.67 -23.55
CA LYS A 250 -19.24 -5.06 -23.99
C LYS A 250 -18.15 -5.98 -23.44
N ASN A 251 -18.57 -7.11 -22.86
CA ASN A 251 -17.71 -8.17 -22.32
C ASN A 251 -16.80 -7.74 -21.14
N LEU A 252 -17.12 -6.65 -20.43
CA LEU A 252 -16.34 -6.22 -19.26
C LEU A 252 -16.38 -7.25 -18.13
N ASP A 253 -17.51 -7.93 -17.95
CA ASP A 253 -17.71 -9.04 -17.03
C ASP A 253 -16.79 -10.22 -17.38
N ALA A 254 -16.80 -10.67 -18.64
CA ALA A 254 -15.93 -11.73 -19.15
C ALA A 254 -14.45 -11.38 -18.97
N ALA A 255 -14.05 -10.13 -19.23
CA ALA A 255 -12.69 -9.65 -19.03
C ALA A 255 -12.24 -9.78 -17.57
N SER A 256 -13.11 -9.41 -16.63
CA SER A 256 -12.83 -9.46 -15.20
C SER A 256 -12.67 -10.90 -14.71
N ILE A 257 -13.53 -11.82 -15.18
CA ILE A 257 -13.46 -13.25 -14.86
C ILE A 257 -12.17 -13.87 -15.39
N ALA A 258 -11.79 -13.54 -16.62
CA ALA A 258 -10.59 -14.07 -17.24
C ALA A 258 -9.31 -13.62 -16.53
N LEU A 259 -9.31 -12.41 -15.94
CA LEU A 259 -8.20 -11.93 -15.10
C LEU A 259 -8.06 -12.71 -13.80
N ASP A 260 -9.18 -13.04 -13.15
CA ASP A 260 -9.16 -13.85 -11.94
C ASP A 260 -8.73 -15.30 -12.22
N LEU A 261 -9.24 -15.89 -13.31
CA LEU A 261 -8.80 -17.22 -13.77
C LEU A 261 -7.30 -17.23 -14.12
N MET A 262 -6.79 -16.15 -14.71
CA MET A 262 -5.37 -15.99 -14.97
C MET A 262 -4.54 -16.02 -13.68
N ARG A 263 -4.95 -15.28 -12.64
CA ARG A 263 -4.31 -15.33 -11.31
C ARG A 263 -4.33 -16.74 -10.75
N LYS A 264 -5.51 -17.36 -10.74
CA LYS A 264 -5.71 -18.70 -10.18
C LYS A 264 -4.81 -19.73 -10.85
N GLN A 265 -4.83 -19.81 -12.18
CA GLN A 265 -4.07 -20.81 -12.93
C GLN A 265 -2.56 -20.58 -12.86
N LEU A 266 -2.11 -19.32 -12.96
CA LEU A 266 -0.69 -19.00 -13.10
C LEU A 266 0.02 -18.74 -11.78
N SER A 267 -0.72 -18.50 -10.69
CA SER A 267 -0.17 -18.23 -9.36
C SER A 267 -0.67 -19.24 -8.33
N ASP A 268 -1.98 -19.29 -8.08
CA ASP A 268 -2.52 -20.07 -6.96
C ASP A 268 -2.33 -21.58 -7.16
N ASP A 269 -2.77 -22.11 -8.30
CA ASP A 269 -2.67 -23.54 -8.63
C ASP A 269 -1.20 -23.97 -8.77
N TYR A 270 -0.31 -23.04 -9.13
CA TYR A 270 1.13 -23.29 -9.16
C TYR A 270 1.67 -23.44 -7.73
N LEU A 271 1.41 -22.47 -6.85
CA LEU A 271 1.83 -22.53 -5.45
C LEU A 271 1.28 -23.80 -4.77
N GLU A 272 0.04 -24.18 -5.07
CA GLU A 272 -0.58 -25.40 -4.57
C GLU A 272 0.13 -26.67 -5.07
N ARG A 273 0.35 -26.76 -6.39
CA ARG A 273 1.02 -27.92 -7.01
C ARG A 273 2.41 -28.17 -6.44
N TYR A 274 3.16 -27.11 -6.18
CA TYR A 274 4.53 -27.18 -5.66
C TYR A 274 4.60 -27.07 -4.13
N ARG A 275 3.45 -27.02 -3.44
CA ARG A 275 3.35 -26.88 -1.98
C ARG A 275 4.19 -25.72 -1.43
N CYS A 276 4.12 -24.59 -2.14
CA CYS A 276 4.76 -23.34 -1.74
C CYS A 276 3.73 -22.37 -1.14
N ASP A 277 4.18 -21.59 -0.18
CA ASP A 277 3.34 -20.60 0.49
C ASP A 277 3.25 -19.30 -0.32
N CYS A 278 4.39 -18.80 -0.82
CA CYS A 278 4.46 -17.59 -1.64
C CYS A 278 5.68 -17.58 -2.57
N PHE A 279 5.70 -16.64 -3.51
CA PHE A 279 6.91 -16.26 -4.25
C PHE A 279 7.62 -15.11 -3.54
N VAL A 280 8.96 -15.14 -3.57
CA VAL A 280 9.81 -14.09 -3.01
C VAL A 280 10.90 -13.69 -3.99
N PHE A 281 11.04 -12.39 -4.27
CA PHE A 281 12.03 -11.85 -5.21
C PHE A 281 12.39 -10.39 -4.92
N PRO A 282 13.54 -9.88 -5.39
CA PRO A 282 13.86 -8.46 -5.30
C PRO A 282 12.82 -7.59 -6.02
N ALA A 283 12.41 -6.49 -5.40
CA ALA A 283 11.37 -5.59 -5.92
C ALA A 283 11.76 -4.89 -7.23
N ALA A 284 13.06 -4.75 -7.50
CA ALA A 284 13.60 -4.24 -8.76
C ALA A 284 14.93 -4.95 -9.09
N GLY A 285 15.27 -4.96 -10.36
CA GLY A 285 16.52 -5.51 -10.89
C GLY A 285 17.72 -4.55 -10.78
N ASP A 286 17.48 -3.24 -10.81
CA ASP A 286 18.45 -2.18 -10.50
C ASP A 286 17.70 -0.84 -10.31
N VAL A 287 18.43 0.25 -10.07
CA VAL A 287 17.93 1.63 -9.98
C VAL A 287 18.54 2.46 -11.11
N GLY A 288 17.68 3.09 -11.93
CA GLY A 288 18.08 3.99 -13.02
C GLY A 288 18.70 5.30 -12.50
N SER A 289 19.58 5.91 -13.29
CA SER A 289 20.28 7.15 -12.91
C SER A 289 19.33 8.35 -12.86
N ALA A 290 19.64 9.34 -12.02
CA ALA A 290 18.82 10.54 -11.83
C ALA A 290 18.76 11.46 -13.06
N ASP A 291 19.73 11.36 -13.96
CA ASP A 291 19.85 12.10 -15.23
C ASP A 291 19.40 11.26 -16.44
N ALA A 292 18.70 10.14 -16.22
CA ALA A 292 18.16 9.29 -17.29
C ALA A 292 17.11 9.99 -18.19
N ASP A 293 16.63 11.17 -17.80
CA ASP A 293 15.81 12.03 -18.64
C ASP A 293 16.64 12.86 -19.63
N VAL A 294 17.95 12.99 -19.47
CA VAL A 294 18.78 13.82 -20.36
C VAL A 294 19.94 13.06 -20.99
N ASP A 295 20.48 12.05 -20.32
CA ASP A 295 21.56 11.21 -20.83
C ASP A 295 20.99 9.93 -21.47
N LEU A 296 21.32 9.71 -22.74
CA LEU A 296 20.78 8.59 -23.53
C LEU A 296 21.28 7.22 -23.06
N ALA A 297 22.52 7.12 -22.55
CA ALA A 297 23.04 5.86 -22.05
C ALA A 297 22.39 5.49 -20.70
N HIS A 298 22.19 6.48 -19.83
CA HIS A 298 21.44 6.32 -18.60
C HIS A 298 19.95 6.05 -18.85
N ALA A 299 19.36 6.66 -19.88
CA ALA A 299 18.01 6.35 -20.35
C ALA A 299 17.91 4.88 -20.76
N ALA A 300 18.80 4.38 -21.62
CA ALA A 300 18.78 2.97 -22.03
C ALA A 300 18.81 2.00 -20.83
N HIS A 301 19.57 2.32 -19.78
CA HIS A 301 19.58 1.54 -18.54
C HIS A 301 18.27 1.67 -17.74
N ALA A 302 17.78 2.90 -17.55
CA ALA A 302 16.55 3.16 -16.79
C ALA A 302 15.31 2.54 -17.45
N TRP A 303 15.33 2.33 -18.77
CA TRP A 303 14.23 1.73 -19.53
C TRP A 303 14.40 0.22 -19.75
N ALA A 304 15.46 -0.39 -19.20
CA ALA A 304 15.66 -1.83 -19.25
C ALA A 304 14.64 -2.60 -18.39
N ASN A 305 14.35 -3.85 -18.77
CA ASN A 305 13.43 -4.71 -18.02
C ASN A 305 13.93 -4.92 -16.57
N GLY A 306 13.01 -4.83 -15.61
CA GLY A 306 13.32 -4.86 -14.18
C GLY A 306 13.92 -3.57 -13.61
N VAL A 307 14.18 -2.54 -14.42
CA VAL A 307 14.56 -1.18 -13.96
C VAL A 307 13.43 -0.19 -14.24
N PHE A 308 12.89 -0.21 -15.45
CA PHE A 308 11.79 0.65 -15.89
C PHE A 308 10.53 0.47 -15.04
N CYS A 309 10.26 -0.76 -14.65
CA CYS A 309 9.18 -1.17 -13.77
C CYS A 309 9.74 -2.13 -12.72
N SER A 310 9.08 -2.19 -11.57
CA SER A 310 9.34 -3.22 -10.56
C SER A 310 9.27 -4.62 -11.17
N THR A 311 10.00 -5.56 -10.57
CA THR A 311 9.99 -6.97 -10.96
C THR A 311 8.55 -7.50 -11.05
N GLY A 312 8.24 -8.17 -12.16
CA GLY A 312 6.89 -8.67 -12.46
C GLY A 312 6.06 -7.76 -13.36
N ASN A 313 6.56 -6.57 -13.71
CA ASN A 313 5.96 -5.67 -14.70
C ASN A 313 4.46 -5.43 -14.40
N ARG A 314 3.57 -5.86 -15.31
CA ARG A 314 2.11 -5.74 -15.15
C ARG A 314 1.46 -7.02 -14.66
N ALA A 315 2.18 -8.14 -14.74
CA ALA A 315 1.63 -9.48 -14.56
C ALA A 315 1.12 -9.75 -13.15
N LEU A 316 1.58 -8.99 -12.15
CA LEU A 316 1.13 -9.14 -10.77
C LEU A 316 -0.01 -8.18 -10.40
N ARG A 317 -0.10 -7.01 -11.07
CA ARG A 317 -1.20 -6.05 -10.84
C ARG A 317 -2.44 -6.39 -11.64
N HIS A 318 -2.26 -6.76 -12.91
CA HIS A 318 -3.38 -6.93 -13.83
C HIS A 318 -4.36 -8.03 -13.40
N PRO A 319 -3.91 -9.23 -12.98
CA PRO A 319 -4.80 -10.28 -12.48
C PRO A 319 -5.04 -10.19 -10.95
N GLY A 320 -4.45 -9.20 -10.25
CA GLY A 320 -4.76 -8.91 -8.85
C GLY A 320 -4.05 -9.76 -7.80
N ASN A 321 -2.77 -10.12 -8.00
CA ASN A 321 -1.99 -10.77 -6.94
C ASN A 321 -1.77 -9.81 -5.75
N PRO A 322 -1.84 -10.28 -4.49
CA PRO A 322 -1.47 -9.46 -3.33
C PRO A 322 0.05 -9.40 -3.17
N ILE A 323 0.55 -8.25 -2.72
CA ILE A 323 2.00 -8.00 -2.57
C ILE A 323 2.31 -7.24 -1.29
N VAL A 324 3.33 -7.73 -0.56
CA VAL A 324 3.99 -6.99 0.53
C VAL A 324 5.48 -6.83 0.18
N THR A 325 6.05 -5.65 0.43
CA THR A 325 7.48 -5.39 0.19
C THR A 325 8.15 -4.80 1.41
N VAL A 326 9.29 -5.37 1.82
CA VAL A 326 10.08 -4.95 2.98
C VAL A 326 11.54 -4.67 2.59
N PRO A 327 12.30 -3.85 3.34
CA PRO A 327 13.68 -3.51 2.96
C PRO A 327 14.64 -4.71 2.96
N THR A 328 15.54 -4.81 1.97
CA THR A 328 16.67 -5.77 1.98
C THR A 328 18.00 -5.16 2.41
N GLY A 329 17.98 -3.87 2.74
CA GLY A 329 19.17 -3.09 3.06
C GLY A 329 19.73 -2.35 1.86
N MET A 330 20.89 -1.75 2.08
CA MET A 330 21.51 -0.84 1.12
C MET A 330 22.30 -1.61 0.05
N ILE A 331 22.18 -1.15 -1.19
CA ILE A 331 23.01 -1.55 -2.32
C ILE A 331 24.44 -1.06 -2.06
N PRO A 332 25.44 -1.94 -1.97
CA PRO A 332 26.84 -1.53 -1.87
C PRO A 332 27.21 -0.59 -3.01
N GLY A 333 27.74 0.59 -2.67
CA GLY A 333 28.18 1.59 -3.64
C GLY A 333 27.09 2.47 -4.25
N LYS A 334 25.81 2.29 -3.90
CA LYS A 334 24.71 3.12 -4.46
C LYS A 334 23.90 3.94 -3.47
N ASP A 335 24.17 3.91 -2.16
CA ASP A 335 23.37 4.62 -1.13
C ASP A 335 21.84 4.48 -1.30
N MET A 336 21.38 3.40 -1.93
CA MET A 336 19.98 3.13 -2.27
C MET A 336 19.57 1.78 -1.68
N SER A 337 18.30 1.61 -1.32
CA SER A 337 17.76 0.31 -0.88
C SER A 337 16.86 -0.25 -1.98
N ILE A 338 16.91 -1.57 -2.18
CA ILE A 338 15.86 -2.31 -2.89
C ILE A 338 15.01 -3.05 -1.85
N GLY A 339 13.77 -3.38 -2.20
CA GLY A 339 12.89 -4.19 -1.35
C GLY A 339 12.95 -5.67 -1.69
N LEU A 340 12.50 -6.51 -0.74
CA LEU A 340 12.13 -7.91 -0.95
C LEU A 340 10.61 -7.94 -1.09
N THR A 341 10.14 -8.44 -2.22
CA THR A 341 8.72 -8.56 -2.52
C THR A 341 8.26 -9.98 -2.23
N PHE A 342 7.20 -10.09 -1.43
CA PHE A 342 6.43 -11.31 -1.18
C PHE A 342 5.12 -11.20 -1.97
N THR A 343 4.77 -12.22 -2.76
CA THR A 343 3.49 -12.30 -3.48
C THR A 343 2.93 -13.71 -3.37
N GLY A 344 1.62 -13.83 -3.16
CA GLY A 344 0.99 -15.11 -2.84
C GLY A 344 -0.27 -15.38 -3.64
N ARG A 345 -1.08 -16.30 -3.10
CA ARG A 345 -2.45 -16.58 -3.58
C ARG A 345 -3.33 -15.35 -3.41
N GLY A 346 -4.41 -15.27 -4.17
CA GLY A 346 -5.40 -14.20 -3.99
C GLY A 346 -5.99 -14.22 -2.59
N PHE A 347 -6.18 -13.04 -2.00
CA PHE A 347 -6.79 -12.84 -0.68
C PHE A 347 -6.01 -13.45 0.50
N ASP A 348 -4.74 -13.84 0.28
CA ASP A 348 -3.84 -14.37 1.31
C ASP A 348 -2.98 -13.28 1.98
N ASP A 349 -3.51 -12.05 2.01
CA ASP A 349 -2.84 -10.84 2.48
C ASP A 349 -2.37 -10.96 3.95
N GLU A 350 -3.14 -11.66 4.78
CA GLU A 350 -2.79 -11.92 6.19
C GLU A 350 -1.45 -12.65 6.32
N HIS A 351 -1.27 -13.76 5.59
CA HIS A 351 -0.03 -14.53 5.68
C HIS A 351 1.15 -13.79 5.07
N LEU A 352 0.93 -13.06 3.96
CA LEU A 352 1.97 -12.22 3.36
C LEU A 352 2.47 -11.14 4.32
N LEU A 353 1.56 -10.47 5.04
CA LEU A 353 1.92 -9.49 6.08
C LEU A 353 2.69 -10.15 7.23
N LYS A 354 2.29 -11.34 7.67
CA LYS A 354 2.99 -12.10 8.72
C LYS A 354 4.42 -12.47 8.32
N TRP A 355 4.62 -13.04 7.12
CA TRP A 355 5.96 -13.43 6.66
C TRP A 355 6.87 -12.24 6.42
N ALA A 356 6.35 -11.17 5.82
CA ALA A 356 7.09 -9.93 5.62
C ALA A 356 7.50 -9.29 6.96
N ASN A 357 6.60 -9.26 7.94
CA ASN A 357 6.89 -8.77 9.29
C ASN A 357 7.94 -9.65 10.00
N ALA A 358 7.86 -10.97 9.88
CA ALA A 358 8.87 -11.88 10.45
C ALA A 358 10.27 -11.60 9.88
N PHE A 359 10.35 -11.39 8.56
CA PHE A 359 11.60 -11.00 7.90
C PHE A 359 12.12 -9.64 8.38
N GLU A 360 11.27 -8.61 8.43
CA GLU A 360 11.67 -7.27 8.86
C GLU A 360 12.08 -7.24 10.34
N ALA A 361 11.33 -7.92 11.22
CA ALA A 361 11.59 -7.96 12.65
C ALA A 361 12.95 -8.59 12.99
N GLN A 362 13.34 -9.64 12.25
CA GLN A 362 14.65 -10.27 12.42
C GLN A 362 15.78 -9.43 11.84
N THR A 363 15.57 -8.84 10.66
CA THR A 363 16.67 -8.30 9.87
C THR A 363 16.93 -6.81 10.11
N LYS A 364 15.89 -6.01 10.37
CA LYS A 364 15.97 -4.57 10.69
C LYS A 364 16.85 -3.77 9.73
N LEU A 365 16.75 -4.04 8.43
CA LEU A 365 17.70 -3.57 7.42
C LEU A 365 17.46 -2.12 6.94
N ARG A 366 16.43 -1.45 7.45
CA ARG A 366 16.17 -0.04 7.14
C ARG A 366 17.19 0.84 7.85
N SER A 367 17.79 1.78 7.11
CA SER A 367 18.68 2.81 7.64
C SER A 367 18.18 4.21 7.29
N PRO A 368 18.44 5.24 8.13
CA PRO A 368 18.18 6.63 7.77
C PRO A 368 18.98 7.05 6.53
N THR A 369 18.41 7.95 5.73
CA THR A 369 19.03 8.48 4.51
C THR A 369 20.05 9.57 4.82
N PRO A 370 21.29 9.50 4.29
CA PRO A 370 22.37 10.43 4.66
C PRO A 370 22.10 11.92 4.33
N HIS A 371 21.31 12.21 3.27
CA HIS A 371 21.09 13.59 2.81
C HIS A 371 19.90 14.28 3.50
N THR A 372 19.22 13.60 4.42
CA THR A 372 18.20 14.19 5.29
C THR A 372 18.50 13.83 6.74
N PRO A 373 19.65 14.30 7.29
CA PRO A 373 19.98 14.03 8.68
C PRO A 373 18.93 14.65 9.62
N ALA A 374 18.80 14.07 10.80
CA ALA A 374 17.95 14.64 11.84
C ALA A 374 18.42 16.07 12.18
N LEU A 375 17.49 17.02 12.19
CA LEU A 375 17.74 18.38 12.64
C LEU A 375 17.68 18.46 14.17
N PRO A 376 18.31 19.46 14.81
CA PRO A 376 18.14 19.66 16.26
C PRO A 376 16.66 19.80 16.68
N SER A 377 15.82 20.37 15.80
CA SER A 377 14.37 20.47 16.00
C SER A 377 13.62 19.13 15.93
N ASP A 378 14.27 18.07 15.43
CA ASP A 378 13.71 16.72 15.36
C ASP A 378 13.82 15.99 16.69
N LEU A 379 14.70 16.48 17.57
CA LEU A 379 14.91 15.93 18.90
C LEU A 379 13.86 16.50 19.85
N ILE A 380 12.76 15.76 19.99
CA ILE A 380 11.75 16.05 21.00
C ILE A 380 12.28 15.55 22.34
N GLN A 381 12.66 16.47 23.23
CA GLN A 381 12.97 16.12 24.62
C GLN A 381 11.69 15.66 25.32
N LEU A 382 11.54 14.34 25.42
CA LEU A 382 10.49 13.75 26.23
C LEU A 382 10.81 14.06 27.70
N SER A 383 9.89 14.70 28.42
CA SER A 383 10.02 14.89 29.87
C SER A 383 10.28 13.53 30.50
N SER A 384 11.36 13.42 31.28
CA SER A 384 11.95 12.17 31.80
C SER A 384 11.08 11.44 32.83
N LYS A 385 9.81 11.15 32.53
CA LYS A 385 9.16 9.99 33.13
C LYS A 385 9.85 8.80 32.49
N SER A 386 10.72 8.15 33.27
CA SER A 386 11.39 6.88 32.97
C SER A 386 10.57 6.08 31.95
N LEU A 387 11.00 6.13 30.68
CA LEU A 387 10.66 5.10 29.73
C LEU A 387 11.47 3.90 30.22
N SER A 388 10.98 3.21 31.25
CA SER A 388 11.39 1.83 31.46
C SER A 388 11.28 1.15 30.10
N SER A 389 12.26 0.30 29.76
CA SER A 389 12.19 -0.53 28.56
C SER A 389 10.81 -1.18 28.49
N LYS A 390 9.87 -0.58 27.76
CA LYS A 390 8.49 -1.06 27.69
C LYS A 390 8.54 -2.24 26.72
N THR A 391 8.74 -3.43 27.26
CA THR A 391 8.76 -4.66 26.49
C THR A 391 7.43 -4.85 25.79
N ARG A 392 7.48 -5.21 24.49
CA ARG A 392 6.28 -5.64 23.77
C ARG A 392 5.87 -7.00 24.32
N PRO A 393 4.58 -7.24 24.58
CA PRO A 393 4.13 -8.57 24.95
C PRO A 393 4.27 -9.53 23.76
N HIS A 394 4.35 -10.83 24.03
CA HIS A 394 4.24 -11.85 23.00
C HIS A 394 2.78 -12.28 22.87
N LEU A 395 2.15 -11.89 21.77
CA LEU A 395 0.76 -12.20 21.44
C LEU A 395 0.68 -13.42 20.54
N LEU A 396 -0.14 -14.40 20.92
CA LEU A 396 -0.53 -15.53 20.07
C LEU A 396 -2.05 -15.65 20.03
N VAL A 397 -2.65 -15.54 18.85
CA VAL A 397 -4.07 -15.84 18.66
C VAL A 397 -4.20 -17.30 18.27
N THR A 398 -4.89 -18.11 19.08
CA THR A 398 -5.04 -19.57 18.87
C THR A 398 -6.37 -19.93 18.23
N LYS A 399 -7.38 -19.07 18.37
CA LYS A 399 -8.69 -19.21 17.71
C LYS A 399 -9.18 -17.84 17.28
N CYS A 400 -9.66 -17.75 16.04
CA CYS A 400 -10.42 -16.61 15.54
C CYS A 400 -11.39 -17.17 14.49
N THR A 401 -12.68 -17.24 14.83
CA THR A 401 -13.68 -17.92 13.99
C THR A 401 -14.97 -17.14 13.98
N SER A 402 -15.67 -17.16 12.85
CA SER A 402 -17.03 -16.62 12.73
C SER A 402 -18.05 -17.76 12.59
N LYS A 403 -19.25 -17.57 13.12
CA LYS A 403 -20.41 -18.44 12.88
C LYS A 403 -21.65 -17.61 12.63
N ARG A 404 -22.48 -18.03 11.69
CA ARG A 404 -23.77 -17.38 11.45
C ARG A 404 -24.69 -17.61 12.65
N SER A 405 -25.25 -16.53 13.18
CA SER A 405 -26.25 -16.61 14.25
C SER A 405 -27.53 -17.25 13.70
N THR A 406 -28.16 -18.14 14.46
CA THR A 406 -29.35 -18.90 14.01
C THR A 406 -30.61 -18.04 13.88
N GLU A 407 -30.60 -16.82 14.43
CA GLU A 407 -31.81 -15.99 14.58
C GLU A 407 -31.72 -14.63 13.85
N THR A 408 -30.55 -14.28 13.29
CA THR A 408 -30.27 -12.95 12.75
C THR A 408 -29.26 -13.00 11.60
N ALA A 409 -29.27 -12.01 10.70
CA ALA A 409 -28.27 -11.85 9.64
C ALA A 409 -26.87 -11.37 10.14
N VAL A 410 -26.58 -11.55 11.44
CA VAL A 410 -25.31 -11.20 12.05
C VAL A 410 -24.44 -12.45 12.25
N LEU A 411 -23.14 -12.24 12.15
CA LEU A 411 -22.11 -13.23 12.43
C LEU A 411 -21.60 -13.03 13.85
N ARG A 412 -21.50 -14.12 14.62
CA ARG A 412 -20.80 -14.12 15.91
C ARG A 412 -19.35 -14.46 15.66
N VAL A 413 -18.47 -13.52 15.97
CA VAL A 413 -17.01 -13.73 15.99
C VAL A 413 -16.64 -14.21 17.38
N GLU A 414 -15.82 -15.25 17.46
CA GLU A 414 -15.24 -15.76 18.69
C GLU A 414 -13.73 -15.82 18.55
N PHE A 415 -13.01 -15.39 19.58
CA PHE A 415 -11.57 -15.39 19.59
C PHE A 415 -10.98 -15.86 20.91
N GLU A 416 -9.83 -16.51 20.84
CA GLU A 416 -9.03 -16.94 21.98
C GLU A 416 -7.54 -16.81 21.63
N GLY A 417 -6.73 -16.52 22.65
CA GLY A 417 -5.29 -16.51 22.51
C GLY A 417 -4.57 -16.33 23.83
N THR A 418 -3.26 -16.16 23.74
CA THR A 418 -2.39 -15.92 24.87
C THR A 418 -1.58 -14.64 24.71
N VAL A 419 -1.27 -14.03 25.84
CA VAL A 419 -0.36 -12.89 25.96
C VAL A 419 0.67 -13.21 27.03
N ASP A 420 1.92 -13.32 26.63
CA ASP A 420 3.05 -13.41 27.56
C ASP A 420 3.62 -12.01 27.78
N VAL A 421 3.71 -11.61 29.05
CA VAL A 421 4.34 -10.37 29.47
C VAL A 421 5.54 -10.67 30.35
N ASP A 422 6.64 -9.94 30.13
CA ASP A 422 7.75 -9.90 31.07
C ASP A 422 7.24 -9.38 32.43
N SER A 423 7.44 -10.18 33.49
CA SER A 423 6.80 -10.00 34.80
C SER A 423 7.63 -9.16 35.78
N THR A 424 8.61 -8.40 35.28
CA THR A 424 9.40 -7.42 36.04
C THR A 424 8.53 -6.27 36.59
N GLY A 425 7.72 -6.56 37.62
CA GLY A 425 7.20 -5.57 38.58
C GLY A 425 5.70 -5.24 38.55
N SER A 426 4.89 -5.76 37.61
CA SER A 426 3.44 -5.46 37.56
C SER A 426 2.57 -6.71 37.73
N LYS A 427 1.67 -6.70 38.72
CA LYS A 427 0.60 -7.71 38.89
C LYS A 427 -0.63 -7.43 38.02
N ARG A 428 -0.68 -6.32 37.27
CA ARG A 428 -1.84 -5.94 36.46
C ARG A 428 -1.89 -6.78 35.18
N PRO A 429 -3.09 -7.20 34.72
CA PRO A 429 -3.23 -7.89 33.45
C PRO A 429 -2.77 -6.99 32.28
N PRO A 430 -2.34 -7.58 31.16
CA PRO A 430 -2.08 -6.83 29.94
C PRO A 430 -3.35 -6.11 29.47
N ALA A 431 -3.17 -4.98 28.80
CA ALA A 431 -4.27 -4.32 28.09
C ALA A 431 -4.44 -5.02 26.73
N ILE A 432 -5.66 -5.45 26.42
CA ILE A 432 -6.02 -6.09 25.16
C ILE A 432 -7.14 -5.28 24.53
N GLN A 433 -6.94 -4.84 23.30
CA GLN A 433 -7.95 -4.20 22.49
C GLN A 433 -8.19 -5.08 21.27
N VAL A 434 -9.45 -5.41 21.01
CA VAL A 434 -9.86 -6.18 19.83
C VAL A 434 -10.81 -5.32 19.01
N ALA A 435 -10.65 -5.33 17.71
CA ALA A 435 -11.56 -4.66 16.79
C ALA A 435 -12.06 -5.61 15.70
N VAL A 436 -13.36 -5.61 15.46
CA VAL A 436 -14.02 -6.41 14.42
C VAL A 436 -14.59 -5.44 13.38
N ASP A 437 -14.18 -5.58 12.12
CA ASP A 437 -14.54 -4.69 10.99
C ASP A 437 -14.35 -3.19 11.32
N GLY A 438 -13.29 -2.91 12.08
CA GLY A 438 -12.91 -1.57 12.50
C GLY A 438 -13.61 -1.06 13.77
N GLN A 439 -14.63 -1.75 14.28
CA GLN A 439 -15.33 -1.40 15.53
C GLN A 439 -14.63 -2.04 16.73
N ASP A 440 -14.42 -1.28 17.80
CA ASP A 440 -13.86 -1.82 19.06
C ASP A 440 -14.85 -2.79 19.72
N VAL A 441 -14.35 -3.95 20.15
CA VAL A 441 -15.08 -4.90 20.98
C VAL A 441 -15.14 -4.32 22.41
N PRO A 442 -16.31 -4.23 23.06
CA PRO A 442 -16.43 -3.73 24.42
C PRO A 442 -15.64 -4.58 25.42
N ASP A 443 -15.04 -3.92 26.42
CA ASP A 443 -14.20 -4.58 27.43
C ASP A 443 -14.96 -5.70 28.16
N GLU A 444 -16.27 -5.55 28.40
CA GLU A 444 -17.11 -6.58 29.02
C GLU A 444 -17.26 -7.88 28.21
N GLN A 445 -16.96 -7.85 26.91
CA GLN A 445 -16.99 -9.03 26.04
C GLN A 445 -15.62 -9.73 25.96
N ILE A 446 -14.60 -9.22 26.65
CA ILE A 446 -13.24 -9.77 26.68
C ILE A 446 -12.89 -10.20 28.10
N THR A 447 -12.63 -11.50 28.29
CA THR A 447 -12.09 -12.03 29.54
C THR A 447 -10.59 -12.22 29.44
N ILE A 448 -9.86 -11.91 30.51
CA ILE A 448 -8.40 -12.06 30.59
C ILE A 448 -8.07 -12.76 31.90
N ASP A 449 -7.59 -14.00 31.80
CA ASP A 449 -7.29 -14.84 32.94
C ASP A 449 -5.78 -15.12 33.02
N ARG A 450 -5.21 -14.97 34.21
CA ARG A 450 -3.79 -15.31 34.43
C ARG A 450 -3.64 -16.82 34.55
N VAL A 451 -2.69 -17.39 33.83
CA VAL A 451 -2.31 -18.80 33.99
C VAL A 451 -1.32 -18.92 35.15
N ALA A 452 -1.58 -19.84 36.08
CA ALA A 452 -0.65 -20.15 37.14
C ALA A 452 0.55 -20.92 36.55
N ASN A 453 1.71 -20.27 36.45
CA ASN A 453 2.97 -20.95 36.11
C ASN A 453 3.67 -21.39 37.42
N GLU A 454 4.06 -22.67 37.48
CA GLU A 454 4.87 -23.23 38.56
C GLU A 454 6.38 -22.94 38.38
N SER A 455 6.80 -22.56 37.17
CA SER A 455 8.16 -22.15 36.85
C SER A 455 8.35 -20.65 37.10
N GLY A 456 9.11 -20.30 38.14
CA GLY A 456 9.43 -18.93 38.57
C GLY A 456 10.31 -18.12 37.59
N GLU A 457 10.15 -18.33 36.28
CA GLU A 457 10.80 -17.52 35.25
C GLU A 457 10.06 -16.17 35.15
N GLY A 458 10.80 -15.09 34.91
CA GLY A 458 10.36 -13.69 34.94
C GLY A 458 9.31 -13.28 33.91
N HIS A 459 8.33 -14.13 33.63
CA HIS A 459 7.24 -13.95 32.66
C HIS A 459 5.89 -14.24 33.32
N SER A 460 4.81 -13.74 32.74
CA SER A 460 3.44 -14.02 33.18
C SER A 460 2.57 -14.23 31.96
N LEU A 461 1.99 -15.43 31.91
CA LEU A 461 1.12 -15.83 30.81
C LEU A 461 -0.34 -15.52 31.16
N TYR A 462 -1.03 -14.91 30.22
CA TYR A 462 -2.46 -14.63 30.28
C TYR A 462 -3.16 -15.30 29.11
N VAL A 463 -4.34 -15.83 29.34
CA VAL A 463 -5.25 -16.32 28.31
C VAL A 463 -6.37 -15.30 28.17
N PHE A 464 -6.67 -14.89 26.94
CA PHE A 464 -7.82 -14.05 26.67
C PHE A 464 -8.85 -14.80 25.83
N ARG A 465 -10.11 -14.50 26.09
CA ARG A 465 -11.25 -14.98 25.31
C ARG A 465 -12.20 -13.83 25.08
N GLY A 466 -12.88 -13.84 23.95
CA GLY A 466 -13.95 -12.89 23.74
C GLY A 466 -14.77 -13.23 22.52
N TRP A 467 -15.75 -12.39 22.30
CA TRP A 467 -16.68 -12.50 21.19
C TRP A 467 -17.14 -11.11 20.77
N GLU A 468 -17.77 -11.01 19.61
CA GLU A 468 -18.49 -9.82 19.16
C GLU A 468 -19.50 -10.23 18.08
N TYR A 469 -20.55 -9.43 17.87
CA TYR A 469 -21.42 -9.55 16.70
C TYR A 469 -21.05 -8.53 15.64
N THR A 470 -20.89 -8.98 14.40
CA THR A 470 -20.73 -8.11 13.23
C THR A 470 -21.84 -8.43 12.22
N PRO A 471 -22.35 -7.45 11.45
CA PRO A 471 -23.19 -7.75 10.30
C PRO A 471 -22.50 -8.76 9.39
N GLY A 472 -23.29 -9.65 8.77
CA GLY A 472 -22.75 -10.43 7.66
C GLY A 472 -22.26 -9.53 6.52
N PRO A 473 -21.41 -10.05 5.61
CA PRO A 473 -21.04 -9.34 4.40
C PRO A 473 -22.30 -8.81 3.71
N PRO A 474 -22.30 -7.56 3.24
CA PRO A 474 -23.49 -6.97 2.65
C PRO A 474 -23.96 -7.82 1.47
N GLU A 475 -25.27 -8.08 1.38
CA GLU A 475 -25.83 -8.74 0.20
C GLU A 475 -25.56 -7.86 -1.02
N ARG A 476 -24.71 -8.35 -1.91
CA ARG A 476 -24.40 -7.67 -3.15
C ARG A 476 -25.45 -8.06 -4.18
N ARG A 477 -25.90 -7.10 -5.00
CA ARG A 477 -26.70 -7.41 -6.19
C ARG A 477 -25.92 -8.42 -7.03
N GLU A 478 -26.59 -9.29 -7.76
CA GLU A 478 -25.93 -10.32 -8.60
C GLU A 478 -24.79 -9.75 -9.47
N LYS A 479 -24.98 -8.54 -10.00
CA LYS A 479 -23.96 -7.82 -10.79
C LYS A 479 -22.76 -7.27 -10.01
N ASP A 480 -22.88 -7.12 -8.70
CA ASP A 480 -21.86 -6.59 -7.78
C ASP A 480 -21.24 -7.72 -6.92
N ALA A 481 -21.82 -8.93 -6.97
CA ALA A 481 -21.35 -10.10 -6.24
C ALA A 481 -20.02 -10.60 -6.82
N ALA A 482 -19.04 -10.82 -5.95
CA ALA A 482 -17.82 -11.49 -6.35
C ALA A 482 -18.13 -12.97 -6.62
N ARG A 483 -17.47 -13.55 -7.62
CA ARG A 483 -17.67 -14.97 -7.99
C ARG A 483 -16.92 -15.95 -7.08
N GLU A 484 -15.91 -15.44 -6.39
CA GLU A 484 -15.12 -16.12 -5.37
C GLU A 484 -15.10 -15.23 -4.13
N GLN A 485 -14.79 -15.82 -2.97
CA GLN A 485 -14.64 -15.07 -1.73
C GLN A 485 -13.50 -14.04 -1.88
N VAL A 486 -13.82 -12.76 -1.75
CA VAL A 486 -12.82 -11.67 -1.75
C VAL A 486 -12.57 -11.18 -0.32
N CYS A 487 -11.52 -10.38 -0.10
CA CYS A 487 -11.29 -9.77 1.23
C CYS A 487 -12.49 -8.98 1.75
N GLY A 488 -13.28 -8.36 0.87
CA GLY A 488 -14.51 -7.65 1.27
C GLY A 488 -15.67 -8.57 1.71
N ASP A 489 -15.50 -9.88 1.58
CA ASP A 489 -16.43 -10.91 2.09
C ASP A 489 -15.90 -11.54 3.38
N GLN A 490 -14.69 -11.17 3.81
CA GLN A 490 -14.07 -11.64 5.04
C GLN A 490 -14.33 -10.66 6.18
N ILE A 491 -14.37 -11.18 7.39
CA ILE A 491 -14.39 -10.38 8.62
C ILE A 491 -12.95 -10.06 9.00
N MET A 492 -12.66 -8.78 9.21
CA MET A 492 -11.36 -8.33 9.68
C MET A 492 -11.34 -8.23 11.19
N VAL A 493 -10.43 -8.97 11.84
CA VAL A 493 -10.21 -8.88 13.29
C VAL A 493 -8.80 -8.42 13.59
N VAL A 494 -8.67 -7.32 14.33
CA VAL A 494 -7.39 -6.74 14.74
C VAL A 494 -7.26 -6.82 16.24
N PHE A 495 -6.16 -7.41 16.71
CA PHE A 495 -5.79 -7.50 18.11
C PHE A 495 -4.63 -6.55 18.37
N LEU A 496 -4.70 -5.78 19.45
CA LEU A 496 -3.63 -4.92 19.93
C LEU A 496 -3.44 -5.16 21.42
N THR A 497 -2.29 -5.71 21.82
CA THR A 497 -1.99 -6.03 23.21
C THR A 497 -0.81 -5.24 23.72
N ARG A 498 -0.84 -4.82 24.99
CA ARG A 498 0.24 -4.08 25.64
C ARG A 498 0.48 -4.62 27.03
N SER A 499 1.74 -4.73 27.45
CA SER A 499 2.10 -5.14 28.82
C SER A 499 1.58 -4.18 29.90
N SER A 500 1.26 -2.93 29.52
CA SER A 500 0.51 -1.96 30.32
C SER A 500 -0.22 -0.98 29.39
N PRO A 501 -1.20 -0.18 29.87
CA PRO A 501 -1.88 0.81 29.02
C PRO A 501 -0.95 1.79 28.28
N SER A 502 0.25 2.02 28.83
CA SER A 502 1.27 2.88 28.21
C SER A 502 2.39 2.11 27.49
N GLY A 503 2.31 0.77 27.47
CA GLY A 503 3.29 -0.16 26.89
C GLY A 503 3.38 -0.10 25.36
N LEU A 504 4.47 -0.63 24.81
CA LEU A 504 4.55 -0.83 23.37
C LEU A 504 3.57 -1.94 22.95
N PRO A 505 2.80 -1.75 21.86
CA PRO A 505 1.82 -2.74 21.45
C PRO A 505 2.47 -3.93 20.72
N ALA A 506 1.90 -5.12 20.85
CA ALA A 506 1.99 -6.17 19.85
C ALA A 506 0.65 -6.25 19.11
N GLY A 507 0.69 -6.59 17.82
CA GLY A 507 -0.51 -6.61 16.98
C GLY A 507 -0.66 -7.93 16.25
N PHE A 508 -1.90 -8.33 16.00
CA PHE A 508 -2.24 -9.46 15.14
C PHE A 508 -3.45 -9.08 14.27
N LEU A 509 -3.44 -9.53 13.01
CA LEU A 509 -4.53 -9.39 12.07
C LEU A 509 -5.01 -10.79 11.69
N SER A 510 -6.33 -11.00 11.71
CA SER A 510 -6.99 -12.18 11.17
C SER A 510 -8.03 -11.74 10.13
N LEU A 511 -8.07 -12.44 8.99
CA LEU A 511 -9.13 -12.39 8.00
C LEU A 511 -9.84 -13.75 7.98
N MET A 512 -11.18 -13.77 8.05
CA MET A 512 -11.95 -15.03 8.09
C MET A 512 -13.23 -15.00 7.28
#